data_AF-A0A974A126-F1
#
_entry.id   AF-A0A974A126-F1
#
_cell.length_a   1.000
_cell.length_b   1.000
_cell.length_c   1.000
_cell.angle_alpha   90.00
_cell.angle_beta   90.00
_cell.angle_gamma   90.00
#
_symmetry.space_group_name_H-M   'P 1'
#
loop_
_entity.id
_entity.type
_entity.pdbx_description
1 polymer ?
#
loop_
_entity_poly.entity_id
_entity_poly.type
_entity_poly.pdbx_seq_one_letter_code
_entity_poly.pdbx_strand_id
1 'polypeptide(L)' 'MATRYYFDIRNGEELYADRQGIELRDEETAAHEAMQSLLGMAKHNPLLDKQRLLAFEVRTDQGPLFDVSLDLGITRR' A
#
# COMPACT_ATOMS: atom_id res chain seq x y z
N MET A 1 -19.76 12.50 1.77
CA MET A 1 -19.41 11.97 3.11
C MET A 1 -18.05 11.33 2.99
N ALA A 2 -17.21 11.44 4.01
CA ALA A 2 -15.90 10.79 4.00
C ALA A 2 -16.05 9.30 4.36
N THR A 3 -15.26 8.45 3.72
CA THR A 3 -15.18 7.01 3.99
C THR A 3 -13.83 6.70 4.60
N ARG A 4 -13.78 5.79 5.57
CA ARG A 4 -12.51 5.35 6.17
C ARG A 4 -11.89 4.26 5.31
N TYR A 5 -10.66 4.51 4.87
CA TYR A 5 -9.84 3.58 4.11
C TYR A 5 -8.69 3.10 4.97
N TYR A 6 -8.34 1.84 4.83
CA TYR A 6 -7.22 1.18 5.51
C TYR A 6 -6.24 0.69 4.46
N PHE A 7 -4.94 0.87 4.70
CA PHE A 7 -3.88 0.47 3.78
C PHE A 7 -3.09 -0.69 4.38
N ASP A 8 -3.61 -1.91 4.22
CA ASP A 8 -3.00 -3.11 4.79
C ASP A 8 -1.75 -3.49 4.00
N ILE A 9 -0.62 -3.69 4.67
CA ILE A 9 0.67 -3.96 4.01
C ILE A 9 0.76 -5.42 3.62
N ARG A 10 0.97 -5.68 2.33
CA ARG A 10 1.20 -7.01 1.78
C ARG A 10 2.70 -7.21 1.52
N ASN A 11 3.28 -8.19 2.20
CA ASN A 11 4.69 -8.59 2.08
C ASN A 11 4.78 -10.09 1.78
N GLY A 12 4.77 -10.45 0.49
CA GLY A 12 4.64 -11.84 0.07
C GLY A 12 3.28 -12.41 0.44
N GLU A 13 3.24 -13.48 1.23
CA GLU A 13 2.02 -14.12 1.73
C GLU A 13 1.46 -13.45 3.01
N GLU A 14 2.25 -12.60 3.66
CA GLU A 14 1.86 -11.95 4.91
C GLU A 14 1.08 -10.66 4.64
N LEU A 15 -0.03 -10.48 5.39
CA LEU A 15 -0.84 -9.26 5.39
C LEU A 15 -0.82 -8.62 6.78
N TYR A 16 -0.36 -7.38 6.85
CA TYR A 16 -0.28 -6.59 8.06
C TYR A 16 -1.36 -5.52 8.05
N ALA A 17 -2.36 -5.67 8.91
CA ALA A 17 -3.53 -4.79 8.91
C ALA A 17 -3.22 -3.39 9.48
N ASP A 18 -3.61 -2.36 8.73
CA ASP A 18 -3.76 -1.00 9.23
C ASP A 18 -5.09 -0.91 10.02
N ARG A 19 -4.98 -0.65 11.32
CA ARG A 19 -6.15 -0.53 12.21
C ARG A 19 -6.64 0.90 12.37
N GLN A 20 -5.83 1.89 11.98
CA GLN A 20 -6.16 3.29 12.14
C GLN A 20 -6.99 3.77 10.95
N GLY A 21 -6.49 3.52 9.74
CA GLY A 21 -7.04 4.05 8.51
C GLY A 21 -7.07 5.58 8.46
N ILE A 22 -7.54 6.10 7.33
CA ILE A 22 -7.70 7.53 7.06
C ILE A 22 -9.06 7.80 6.42
N GLU A 23 -9.68 8.91 6.79
CA GLU A 23 -10.94 9.34 6.17
C GLU A 23 -10.66 10.13 4.89
N LEU A 24 -11.16 9.62 3.76
CA LEU A 24 -10.98 10.22 2.45
C LEU A 24 -12.32 10.36 1.72
N ARG A 25 -12.37 11.28 0.76
CA ARG A 25 -13.62 11.64 0.07
C ARG A 25 -14.15 10.54 -0.86
N ASP A 26 -13.25 9.81 -1.53
CA ASP A 26 -13.55 8.84 -2.57
C ASP A 26 -12.37 7.89 -2.81
N GLU A 27 -12.62 6.82 -3.58
CA GLU A 27 -11.65 5.78 -3.91
C GLU A 27 -10.46 6.32 -4.71
N GLU A 28 -10.66 7.32 -5.57
CA GLU A 28 -9.59 7.95 -6.34
C GLU A 28 -8.58 8.66 -5.42
N THR A 29 -9.08 9.38 -4.41
CA THR A 29 -8.23 10.01 -3.39
C THR A 29 -7.51 8.96 -2.55
N ALA A 30 -8.18 7.85 -2.23
CA ALA A 30 -7.57 6.72 -1.52
C ALA A 30 -6.45 6.06 -2.33
N ALA A 31 -6.64 5.85 -3.63
CA ALA A 31 -5.62 5.30 -4.51
C ALA A 31 -4.39 6.21 -4.59
N HIS A 32 -4.59 7.53 -4.70
CA HIS A 32 -3.49 8.48 -4.72
C HIS A 32 -2.71 8.48 -3.40
N GLU A 33 -3.39 8.53 -2.26
CA GLU A 33 -2.75 8.50 -0.94
C GLU A 33 -2.00 7.18 -0.69
N ALA A 34 -2.61 6.04 -1.04
CA ALA A 34 -1.98 4.73 -0.96
C ALA A 34 -0.69 4.67 -1.80
N MET A 35 -0.71 5.20 -3.04
CA MET A 35 0.47 5.22 -3.90
C MET A 35 1.59 6.12 -3.36
N GLN A 36 1.25 7.32 -2.85
CA GLN A 36 2.22 8.22 -2.22
C GLN A 36 2.85 7.59 -0.97
N SER A 37 2.04 6.95 -0.13
CA SER A 37 2.49 6.24 1.06
C SER A 37 3.42 5.08 0.70
N LEU A 38 3.08 4.30 -0.33
CA LEU A 38 3.89 3.16 -0.79
C LEU A 38 5.25 3.61 -1.34
N LEU A 39 5.28 4.70 -2.12
CA LEU A 39 6.52 5.34 -2.60
C LEU A 39 7.37 5.86 -1.43
N GLY A 40 6.72 6.47 -0.43
CA GLY A 40 7.35 6.91 0.80
C GLY A 40 8.04 5.75 1.54
N MET A 41 7.37 4.60 1.65
CA MET A 41 7.96 3.39 2.24
C MET A 41 9.14 2.86 1.42
N ALA A 42 8.97 2.74 0.10
CA ALA A 42 10.03 2.24 -0.78
C ALA A 42 11.31 3.08 -0.71
N LYS A 43 11.18 4.42 -0.65
CA LYS A 43 12.31 5.34 -0.51
C LYS A 43 13.14 5.12 0.76
N HIS A 44 12.49 4.72 1.85
CA HIS A 44 13.14 4.52 3.15
C HIS A 44 13.49 3.05 3.43
N ASN A 45 13.22 2.13 2.50
CA ASN A 45 13.54 0.72 2.66
C ASN A 45 14.92 0.40 2.04
N PRO A 46 15.98 0.16 2.83
CA PRO A 46 17.32 -0.14 2.32
C PRO A 46 17.45 -1.55 1.74
N LEU A 47 16.41 -2.41 1.86
CA LEU A 47 16.42 -3.81 1.43
C LEU A 47 15.80 -4.05 0.04
N LEU A 48 15.75 -3.03 -0.83
CA LEU A 48 15.24 -3.13 -2.21
C LEU A 48 15.91 -4.24 -3.04
N ASP A 49 17.09 -4.74 -2.64
CA ASP A 49 17.75 -5.90 -3.26
C ASP A 49 17.11 -7.26 -2.87
N LYS A 50 16.25 -7.33 -1.84
CA LYS A 50 15.66 -8.59 -1.32
C LYS A 50 14.13 -8.64 -1.35
N GLN A 51 13.43 -7.51 -1.22
CA GLN A 51 11.97 -7.43 -1.32
C GLN A 51 11.57 -6.86 -2.67
N ARG A 52 11.06 -7.74 -3.55
CA ARG A 52 10.74 -7.38 -4.94
C ARG A 52 9.41 -6.64 -5.09
N LEU A 53 8.48 -6.86 -4.16
CA LEU A 53 7.14 -6.30 -4.23
C LEU A 53 6.73 -5.71 -2.89
N LEU A 54 6.45 -4.41 -2.87
CA LEU A 54 5.71 -3.76 -1.80
C LEU A 54 4.29 -3.50 -2.31
N ALA A 55 3.29 -3.88 -1.54
CA ALA A 55 1.90 -3.63 -1.91
C ALA A 55 1.06 -3.24 -0.70
N PHE A 56 -0.01 -2.50 -0.96
CA PHE A 56 -1.13 -2.29 -0.06
C PHE A 56 -2.37 -2.96 -0.62
N GLU A 57 -3.10 -3.65 0.23
CA GLU A 57 -4.52 -3.91 0.02
C GLU A 57 -5.31 -2.75 0.63
N VAL A 58 -6.06 -2.04 -0.21
CA VAL A 58 -6.90 -0.92 0.21
C VAL A 58 -8.29 -1.45 0.49
N ARG A 59 -8.74 -1.29 1.74
CA ARG A 59 -10.07 -1.73 2.18
C ARG A 59 -10.83 -0.65 2.93
N THR A 60 -12.13 -0.84 3.08
CA THR A 60 -12.99 -0.08 3.99
C THR A 60 -13.51 -1.01 5.09
N ASP A 61 -14.38 -0.50 5.96
CA ASP A 61 -15.13 -1.35 6.90
C ASP A 61 -16.03 -2.38 6.20
N GLN A 62 -16.35 -2.19 4.92
CA GLN A 62 -17.15 -3.12 4.13
C GLN A 62 -16.29 -4.23 3.47
N GLY A 63 -14.95 -4.13 3.58
CA GLY A 63 -14.02 -5.10 3.02
C GLY A 63 -13.07 -4.51 1.96
N PRO A 64 -12.26 -5.37 1.33
CA PRO A 64 -11.27 -4.98 0.33
C PRO A 64 -11.90 -4.36 -0.91
N LEU A 65 -11.23 -3.36 -1.48
CA LEU A 65 -11.66 -2.67 -2.70
C LEU A 65 -10.69 -2.91 -3.86
N PHE A 66 -9.40 -2.65 -3.64
CA PHE A 66 -8.36 -2.78 -4.66
C PHE A 66 -6.97 -2.86 -4.04
N ASP A 67 -5.99 -3.29 -4.84
CA ASP A 67 -4.58 -3.33 -4.45
C ASP A 67 -3.79 -2.19 -5.13
N VAL A 68 -2.77 -1.69 -4.44
CA VAL A 68 -1.74 -0.80 -4.99
C VAL A 68 -0.39 -1.45 -4.78
N SER A 69 0.37 -1.65 -5.85
CA SER A 69 1.66 -2.33 -5.78
C SER A 69 2.76 -1.56 -6.48
N LEU A 70 3.97 -1.67 -5.94
CA LEU A 70 5.19 -1.13 -6.52
C LEU A 70 6.21 -2.27 -6.64
N ASP A 71 6.58 -2.57 -7.90
CA ASP A 71 7.65 -3.51 -8.23
C ASP A 71 8.92 -2.73 -8.58
N LEU A 72 10.00 -3.00 -7.85
CA LEU A 72 11.31 -2.39 -8.03
C LEU A 72 12.36 -3.49 -8.11
N GLY A 73 13.30 -3.34 -9.04
CA GLY A 73 14.36 -4.33 -9.24
C GLY A 73 15.66 -3.72 -9.71
N ILE A 74 16.77 -4.25 -9.21
CA ILE A 74 18.12 -3.97 -9.69
C ILE A 74 18.63 -5.21 -10.40
N THR A 75 19.03 -5.06 -11.67
CA THR A 75 19.67 -6.13 -12.44
C THR A 75 21.16 -5.82 -12.56
N ARG A 76 22.02 -6.68 -12.00
CA ARG A 76 23.49 -6.57 -12.13
C ARG A 76 23.96 -7.49 -13.27
N ARG A 77 24.93 -7.01 -14.04
CA ARG A 77 25.59 -7.76 -15.12
C ARG A 77 27.07 -7.96 -14.77
#